data_AF-I3I9G2-F1
#
_entry.id   AF-I3I9G2-F1
#
_cell.length_a   1.000
_cell.length_b   1.000
_cell.length_c   1.000
_cell.angle_alpha   90.00
_cell.angle_beta   90.00
_cell.angle_gamma   90.00
#
_symmetry.space_group_name_H-M   'P 1'
#
loop_
_entity.id
_entity.type
_entity.pdbx_description
1 polymer ?
#
loop_
_entity_poly.entity_id
_entity_poly.type
_entity_poly.pdbx_seq_one_letter_code
_entity_poly.pdbx_strand_id
1 'polypeptide(L)'
;METLTALLDGIFFVMEWLYTGIYEFVEEVMQELVAWLVIAKLQGMLFLMEFSWGVAKQIMVNLNIGDYINQGFSNLDPVLMGYLNFFRVPESLNLIVQAIATRVTLRVMGW
;
A
#
# COMPACT_ATOMS: atom_id res chain seq x y z
N MET A 1 -14.25 29.89 -53.06
CA MET A 1 -14.49 30.66 -51.83
C MET A 1 -14.33 29.76 -50.61
N GLU A 2 -15.01 28.61 -50.55
CA GLU A 2 -14.95 27.64 -49.43
C GLU A 2 -13.56 27.04 -49.14
N THR A 3 -12.75 26.76 -50.16
CA THR A 3 -11.37 26.26 -49.99
C THR A 3 -10.40 27.33 -49.52
N LEU A 4 -10.67 28.59 -49.86
CA LEU A 4 -9.84 29.73 -49.43
C LEU A 4 -10.11 30.06 -47.96
N THR A 5 -11.38 29.95 -47.53
CA THR A 5 -11.76 30.13 -46.13
C THR A 5 -11.23 28.99 -45.26
N ALA A 6 -11.34 27.73 -45.71
CA ALA A 6 -10.78 26.59 -44.98
C ALA A 6 -9.24 26.68 -44.80
N LEU A 7 -8.52 27.21 -45.80
CA LEU A 7 -7.09 27.45 -45.70
C LEU A 7 -6.75 28.57 -44.72
N LEU A 8 -7.52 29.65 -44.69
CA LEU A 8 -7.34 30.72 -43.72
C LEU A 8 -7.65 30.25 -42.29
N ASP A 9 -8.73 29.50 -42.10
CA ASP A 9 -9.10 28.93 -40.80
C ASP A 9 -8.01 27.96 -40.29
N GLY A 10 -7.43 27.15 -41.16
CA GLY A 10 -6.29 26.28 -40.83
C GLY A 10 -5.05 27.07 -40.40
N ILE A 11 -4.76 28.20 -41.05
CA ILE A 11 -3.65 29.09 -40.67
C ILE A 11 -3.93 29.74 -39.31
N PHE A 12 -5.15 30.22 -39.06
CA PHE A 12 -5.52 30.80 -37.78
C PHE A 12 -5.45 29.77 -36.65
N PHE A 13 -5.91 28.54 -36.88
CA PHE A 13 -5.81 27.44 -35.92
C PHE A 13 -4.34 27.11 -35.59
N VAL A 14 -3.46 27.03 -36.58
CA VAL A 14 -2.03 26.76 -36.35
C VAL A 14 -1.37 27.92 -35.58
N MET A 15 -1.71 29.16 -35.92
CA MET A 15 -1.22 30.34 -35.19
C MET A 15 -1.71 30.34 -33.74
N GLU A 16 -2.99 30.11 -33.50
CA GLU A 16 -3.57 30.01 -32.16
C GLU A 16 -2.94 28.88 -31.35
N TRP A 17 -2.78 27.69 -31.94
CA TRP A 17 -2.09 26.57 -31.28
C TRP A 17 -0.63 26.91 -30.92
N LEU A 18 0.09 27.63 -31.77
CA LEU A 18 1.46 28.07 -31.49
C LEU A 18 1.53 29.14 -30.38
N TYR A 19 0.52 30.01 -30.23
CA TYR A 19 0.53 31.08 -29.24
C TYR A 19 -0.03 30.67 -27.88
N THR A 20 -1.11 29.87 -27.85
CA THR A 20 -1.81 29.49 -26.62
C THR A 20 -1.86 27.97 -26.43
N GLY A 21 -2.06 27.20 -27.49
CA GLY A 21 -2.22 25.73 -27.41
C GLY A 21 -0.99 24.98 -26.90
N ILE A 22 0.24 25.48 -27.13
CA ILE A 22 1.46 24.86 -26.58
C ILE A 22 1.48 24.90 -25.05
N TYR A 23 1.02 26.01 -24.44
CA TYR A 23 1.00 26.14 -22.99
C TYR A 23 0.01 25.15 -22.37
N GLU A 24 -1.21 25.10 -22.91
CA GLU A 24 -2.26 24.17 -22.47
C GLU A 24 -1.83 22.71 -22.67
N PHE A 25 -1.22 22.38 -23.81
CA PHE A 25 -0.71 21.03 -24.08
C PHE A 25 0.37 20.61 -23.09
N VAL A 26 1.33 21.48 -22.77
CA VAL A 26 2.38 21.17 -21.80
C VAL A 26 1.79 21.02 -20.39
N GLU A 27 0.80 21.84 -20.04
CA GLU A 27 0.09 21.73 -18.76
C GLU A 27 -0.63 20.37 -18.64
N GLU A 28 -1.41 19.98 -19.64
CA GLU A 28 -2.12 18.70 -19.67
C GLU A 28 -1.16 17.51 -19.61
N VAL A 29 -0.07 17.52 -20.38
CA VAL A 29 0.95 16.47 -20.37
C VAL A 29 1.62 16.36 -18.99
N MET A 30 1.93 17.50 -18.36
CA MET A 30 2.53 17.51 -17.03
C MET A 30 1.56 16.98 -15.97
N GLN A 31 0.27 17.33 -16.06
CA GLN A 31 -0.77 16.80 -15.16
C GLN A 31 -0.88 15.28 -15.30
N GLU A 32 -0.89 14.77 -16.53
CA GLU A 32 -0.98 13.33 -16.79
C GLU A 32 0.28 12.57 -16.34
N LEU A 33 1.47 13.14 -16.55
CA LEU A 33 2.73 12.59 -16.05
C LEU A 33 2.75 12.50 -14.52
N VAL A 34 2.29 13.54 -13.82
CA VAL A 34 2.20 13.53 -12.36
C VAL A 34 1.17 12.49 -11.89
N ALA A 35 0.02 12.38 -12.56
CA ALA A 35 -0.97 11.36 -12.24
C ALA A 35 -0.39 9.95 -12.38
N TRP A 36 0.35 9.68 -13.45
CA TRP A 36 1.00 8.39 -13.67
C TRP A 36 2.06 8.08 -12.61
N LEU A 37 2.89 9.07 -12.23
CA LEU A 37 3.86 8.92 -11.14
C LEU A 37 3.20 8.62 -9.80
N VAL A 38 2.06 9.25 -9.49
CA VAL A 38 1.29 8.97 -8.27
C VAL A 38 0.76 7.54 -8.28
N ILE A 39 0.20 7.09 -9.40
CA ILE A 39 -0.31 5.72 -9.55
C ILE A 39 0.84 4.71 -9.38
N ALA A 40 1.99 4.93 -10.03
CA ALA A 40 3.16 4.08 -9.90
C ALA A 40 3.68 4.01 -8.46
N LYS A 41 3.70 5.15 -7.75
CA LYS A 41 4.07 5.22 -6.33
C LYS A 41 3.12 4.39 -5.46
N LEU A 42 1.81 4.51 -5.68
CA LEU A 42 0.80 3.77 -4.92
C LEU A 42 0.90 2.26 -5.18
N GLN A 43 1.09 1.85 -6.44
CA GLN A 43 1.31 0.43 -6.78
C GLN A 43 2.59 -0.11 -6.13
N GLY A 44 3.67 0.67 -6.12
CA GLY A 44 4.89 0.31 -5.42
C GLY A 44 4.68 0.14 -3.90
N MET A 45 3.91 1.04 -3.28
CA MET A 45 3.55 0.92 -1.87
C MET A 45 2.73 -0.35 -1.57
N LEU A 46 1.77 -0.70 -2.43
CA LEU A 46 0.99 -1.93 -2.29
C LEU A 46 1.86 -3.19 -2.42
N PHE A 47 2.75 -3.22 -3.41
CA PHE A 47 3.68 -4.34 -3.57
C PHE A 47 4.60 -4.53 -2.36
N LEU A 48 5.14 -3.43 -1.83
CA LEU A 48 5.96 -3.46 -0.61
C LEU A 48 5.16 -3.91 0.61
N MET A 49 3.87 -3.59 0.69
CA MET A 49 2.98 -4.04 1.75
C MET A 49 2.83 -5.56 1.74
N GLU A 50 2.55 -6.14 0.57
CA GLU A 50 2.43 -7.59 0.40
C GLU A 50 3.74 -8.31 0.73
N PHE A 51 4.87 -7.77 0.23
CA PHE A 51 6.20 -8.29 0.54
C PHE A 51 6.50 -8.27 2.04
N SER A 52 6.25 -7.13 2.68
CA SER A 52 6.52 -6.90 4.09
C SER A 52 5.62 -7.76 5.00
N TRP A 53 4.37 -8.01 4.60
CA TRP A 53 3.50 -8.98 5.26
C TRP A 53 4.01 -10.42 5.12
N GLY A 54 4.50 -10.80 3.93
CA GLY A 54 5.12 -12.10 3.69
C GLY A 54 6.31 -12.36 4.64
N VAL A 55 7.18 -11.37 4.81
CA VAL A 55 8.31 -11.44 5.76
C VAL A 55 7.82 -11.52 7.21
N ALA A 56 6.84 -10.70 7.60
CA ALA A 56 6.21 -10.74 8.93
C ALA A 56 5.65 -12.12 9.27
N LYS A 57 4.96 -12.76 8.31
CA LYS A 57 4.46 -14.14 8.46
C LYS A 57 5.59 -15.14 8.68
N GLN A 58 6.69 -15.02 7.93
CA GLN A 58 7.86 -15.88 8.10
C GLN A 58 8.52 -15.70 9.47
N ILE A 59 8.61 -14.47 9.97
CA ILE A 59 9.13 -14.18 11.32
C ILE A 59 8.25 -14.82 12.40
N MET A 60 6.91 -14.75 12.28
CA MET A 60 6.01 -15.40 13.23
C MET A 60 6.18 -16.92 13.27
N VAL A 61 6.39 -17.55 12.10
CA VAL A 61 6.70 -19.00 12.02
C VAL A 61 8.05 -19.29 12.66
N ASN A 62 9.08 -18.49 12.38
CA ASN A 62 10.43 -18.69 12.91
C ASN A 62 10.53 -18.49 14.42
N LEU A 63 9.75 -17.58 15.01
CA LEU A 63 9.71 -17.36 16.46
C LEU A 63 9.00 -18.50 17.22
N ASN A 64 8.36 -19.43 16.49
CA ASN A 64 7.72 -20.63 17.02
C ASN A 64 6.84 -20.37 18.26
N ILE A 65 6.12 -19.24 18.24
CA ILE A 65 5.40 -18.72 19.41
C ILE A 65 4.26 -19.66 19.82
N GLY A 66 3.70 -20.40 18.86
CA GLY A 66 2.72 -21.44 19.13
C GLY A 66 3.27 -22.54 20.05
N ASP A 67 4.50 -22.99 19.83
CA ASP A 67 5.12 -24.04 20.65
C ASP A 67 5.47 -23.54 22.06
N TYR A 68 5.95 -22.30 22.20
CA TYR A 68 6.25 -21.70 23.51
C TYR A 68 4.98 -21.42 24.34
N ILE A 69 3.90 -20.97 23.69
CA ILE A 69 2.61 -20.81 24.36
C ILE A 69 2.10 -22.19 24.79
N ASN A 70 2.05 -23.17 23.89
CA ASN A 70 1.55 -24.50 24.26
C ASN A 70 2.38 -25.17 25.36
N GLN A 71 3.71 -25.01 25.38
CA GLN A 71 4.56 -25.53 26.46
C GLN A 71 4.39 -24.77 27.79
N GLY A 72 4.27 -23.44 27.74
CA GLY A 72 4.04 -22.62 28.94
C GLY A 72 2.67 -22.91 29.56
N PHE A 73 1.67 -23.15 28.73
CA PHE A 73 0.34 -23.52 29.17
C PHE A 73 0.25 -24.98 29.62
N SER A 74 0.91 -25.94 28.96
CA SER A 74 0.91 -27.34 29.39
C SER A 74 1.53 -27.57 30.77
N ASN A 75 2.37 -26.64 31.24
CA ASN A 75 2.96 -26.68 32.57
C ASN A 75 2.11 -25.96 33.65
N LEU A 76 0.97 -25.35 33.27
CA LEU A 76 0.06 -24.66 34.21
C LEU A 76 -1.00 -25.61 34.76
N ASP A 77 -1.31 -25.44 36.05
CA ASP A 77 -2.35 -26.19 36.77
C ASP A 77 -3.71 -26.06 36.06
N PRO A 78 -4.52 -27.15 35.92
CA PRO A 78 -5.74 -27.16 35.11
C PRO A 78 -6.78 -26.11 35.53
N VAL A 79 -6.81 -25.75 36.82
CA VAL A 79 -7.68 -24.69 37.35
C VAL A 79 -7.27 -23.33 36.80
N LEU A 80 -5.97 -23.03 36.79
CA LEU A 80 -5.45 -21.78 36.23
C LEU A 80 -5.65 -21.72 34.71
N MET A 81 -5.53 -22.85 34.02
CA MET A 81 -5.81 -22.96 32.59
C MET A 81 -7.28 -22.69 32.26
N GLY A 82 -8.21 -23.13 33.12
CA GLY A 82 -9.63 -22.81 33.00
C GLY A 82 -9.90 -21.30 33.08
N TYR A 83 -9.27 -20.60 34.02
CA TYR A 83 -9.36 -19.14 34.11
C TYR A 83 -8.70 -18.42 32.93
N LEU A 84 -7.55 -18.88 32.45
CA LEU A 84 -6.86 -18.27 31.32
C LEU A 84 -7.62 -18.45 29.99
N ASN A 85 -8.29 -19.59 29.80
CA ASN A 85 -9.20 -19.79 28.67
C ASN A 85 -10.46 -18.93 28.78
N PHE A 86 -11.00 -18.75 29.99
CA PHE A 86 -12.12 -17.82 30.21
C PHE A 86 -11.75 -16.38 29.82
N PHE A 87 -10.53 -15.94 30.14
CA PHE A 87 -10.01 -14.63 29.76
C PHE A 87 -9.46 -14.54 28.34
N ARG A 88 -9.50 -15.62 27.55
CA ARG A 88 -9.02 -15.65 26.16
C ARG A 88 -7.56 -15.19 26.03
N VAL A 89 -6.75 -15.49 27.04
CA VAL A 89 -5.33 -15.09 27.10
C VAL A 89 -4.50 -15.68 25.95
N PRO A 90 -4.67 -16.96 25.55
CA PRO A 90 -3.95 -17.50 24.40
C PRO A 90 -4.30 -16.78 23.09
N GLU A 91 -5.57 -16.43 22.91
CA GLU A 91 -6.08 -15.80 21.70
C GLU A 91 -5.63 -14.33 21.60
N SER A 92 -5.59 -13.63 22.73
CA SER A 92 -5.07 -12.26 22.80
C SER A 92 -3.54 -12.19 22.62
N LEU A 93 -2.79 -13.19 23.11
CA LEU A 93 -1.35 -13.30 22.83
C LEU A 93 -1.08 -13.46 21.33
N ASN A 94 -1.85 -14.31 20.65
CA ASN A 94 -1.77 -14.45 19.19
C ASN A 94 -2.09 -13.13 18.47
N LEU A 95 -3.09 -12.37 18.95
CA LEU A 95 -3.43 -11.06 18.39
C LEU A 95 -2.30 -10.03 18.58
N ILE A 96 -1.66 -9.99 19.76
CA ILE A 96 -0.53 -9.09 20.05
C ILE A 96 0.64 -9.38 19.12
N VAL A 97 0.96 -10.65 18.89
CA VAL A 97 2.02 -11.07 17.97
C VAL A 97 1.73 -10.63 16.54
N GLN A 98 0.49 -10.81 16.08
CA GLN A 98 0.06 -10.30 14.77
C GLN A 98 0.17 -8.77 14.70
N ALA A 99 -0.22 -8.05 15.75
CA ALA A 99 -0.11 -6.59 15.80
C ALA A 99 1.34 -6.11 15.77
N ILE A 100 2.28 -6.80 16.43
CA ILE A 100 3.71 -6.51 16.38
C ILE A 100 4.24 -6.76 14.97
N ALA A 101 3.85 -7.87 14.34
CA ALA A 101 4.22 -8.19 12.97
C ALA A 101 3.75 -7.09 11.99
N THR A 102 2.48 -6.68 12.08
CA THR A 102 1.93 -5.55 11.32
C THR A 102 2.64 -4.23 11.61
N ARG A 103 3.02 -3.96 12.87
CA ARG A 103 3.78 -2.75 13.23
C ARG A 103 5.16 -2.74 12.57
N VAL A 104 5.86 -3.88 12.54
CA VAL A 104 7.15 -4.00 11.82
C VAL A 104 6.93 -3.79 10.33
N THR A 105 5.86 -4.36 9.77
CA THR A 105 5.50 -4.18 8.36
C THR A 105 5.34 -2.70 8.01
N LEU A 106 4.55 -1.97 8.80
CA LEU A 106 4.30 -0.53 8.60
C LEU A 106 5.57 0.31 8.77
N ARG A 107 6.41 -0.01 9.75
CA ARG A 107 7.66 0.71 9.99
C ARG A 107 8.69 0.52 8.87
N VAL A 108 8.74 -0.66 8.25
CA VAL A 108 9.57 -0.91 7.06
C VAL A 108 9.07 -0.11 5.85
N MET A 109 7.76 0.13 5.77
CA MET A 109 7.16 0.98 4.74
C MET A 109 7.34 2.49 4.99
N GLY A 110 7.96 2.88 6.12
CA GLY A 110 8.21 4.28 6.47
C GLY A 110 6.99 5.01 7.05
N TRP A 111 6.02 4.28 7.59
CA TRP A 111 4.92 4.82 8.41
C TRP A 111 5.28 4.84 9.90
#